data_AF-W1XL78-F1
#
_entry.id   AF-W1XL78-F1
#
_cell.length_a   1.000
_cell.length_b   1.000
_cell.length_c   1.000
_cell.angle_alpha   90.00
_cell.angle_beta   90.00
_cell.angle_gamma   90.00
#
_symmetry.space_group_name_H-M   'P 1'
#
loop_
_entity.id
_entity.type
_entity.pdbx_description
1 polymer ?
#
loop_
_entity_poly.entity_id
_entity_poly.type
_entity_poly.pdbx_seq_one_letter_code
_entity_poly.pdbx_strand_id
1 'polypeptide(L)' 'ISIAGSVAVGKSTTARVLQALLSRWPEHRRVELITTDGFLHPNQVLKERGLMKKKGFPESYDMHRLVKFVSDLKSGV' A
#
# COMPACT_ATOMS: atom_id res chain seq x y z
N ILE A 1 -8.31 -6.28 -1.91
CA ILE A 1 -7.56 -7.41 -1.31
C ILE A 1 -6.29 -6.83 -0.69
N SER A 2 -5.95 -7.21 0.55
CA SER A 2 -4.73 -6.71 1.22
C SER A 2 -3.68 -7.82 1.30
N ILE A 3 -2.41 -7.50 1.03
CA ILE A 3 -1.28 -8.44 1.09
C ILE A 3 -0.26 -7.91 2.10
N ALA A 4 -0.11 -8.60 3.22
CA ALA A 4 0.79 -8.25 4.32
C ALA A 4 1.91 -9.28 4.50
N GLY A 5 2.93 -8.94 5.30
CA GLY A 5 4.10 -9.79 5.53
C GLY A 5 5.40 -8.98 5.70
N SER A 6 6.47 -9.66 6.10
CA SER A 6 7.79 -9.05 6.35
C SER A 6 8.41 -8.37 5.12
N VAL A 7 9.39 -7.50 5.34
CA VAL A 7 10.23 -6.95 4.26
C VAL A 7 10.92 -8.11 3.53
N ALA A 8 11.03 -8.01 2.20
CA ALA A 8 11.62 -9.03 1.32
C ALA A 8 10.92 -10.41 1.25
N VAL A 9 9.82 -10.66 1.96
CA VAL A 9 9.09 -11.96 1.91
C VAL A 9 8.37 -12.24 0.57
N GLY A 10 8.43 -11.32 -0.40
CA GLY A 10 7.83 -11.53 -1.73
C GLY A 10 6.43 -10.93 -1.93
N LYS A 11 5.93 -10.07 -1.03
CA LYS A 11 4.59 -9.42 -1.15
C LYS A 11 4.32 -8.84 -2.54
N SER A 12 5.25 -8.05 -3.08
CA SER A 12 5.09 -7.38 -4.38
C SER A 12 5.06 -8.38 -5.54
N THR A 13 5.77 -9.50 -5.42
CA THR A 13 5.73 -10.59 -6.40
C THR A 13 4.37 -11.26 -6.39
N THR A 14 3.90 -11.68 -5.22
CA THR A 14 2.57 -12.29 -5.05
C THR A 14 1.45 -11.36 -5.52
N ALA A 15 1.53 -10.06 -5.19
CA ALA A 15 0.53 -9.08 -5.57
C ALA A 15 0.40 -8.91 -7.10
N ARG A 16 1.54 -8.86 -7.82
CA ARG A 16 1.55 -8.77 -9.28
C ARG A 16 1.00 -10.03 -9.96
N VAL A 17 1.35 -11.21 -9.43
CA VAL A 17 0.80 -12.48 -9.93
C VAL A 17 -0.71 -12.51 -9.73
N LEU A 18 -1.19 -12.17 -8.53
CA LEU A 18 -2.63 -12.13 -8.24
C LEU A 18 -3.37 -11.13 -9.14
N GLN A 19 -2.82 -9.93 -9.35
CA GLN A 19 -3.38 -8.94 -10.27
C GLN A 19 -3.53 -9.53 -11.69
N ALA A 20 -2.47 -10.13 -12.22
CA ALA A 20 -2.49 -10.71 -13.57
C ALA A 20 -3.53 -11.83 -13.73
N LEU A 21 -3.71 -12.67 -12.70
CA LEU A 21 -4.71 -13.75 -12.71
C LEU A 21 -6.14 -13.20 -12.62
N LEU A 22 -6.40 -12.25 -11.72
CA LEU A 22 -7.73 -11.68 -11.53
C LEU A 22 -8.19 -10.85 -12.74
N SER A 23 -7.28 -10.14 -13.41
CA SER A 23 -7.60 -9.37 -14.61
C SER A 23 -7.99 -10.22 -15.82
N ARG A 24 -7.66 -11.52 -15.83
CA ARG A 24 -7.97 -12.44 -16.94
C ARG A 24 -9.35 -13.09 -16.81
N TRP A 25 -10.12 -12.77 -15.78
CA TRP A 25 -11.46 -13.34 -15.59
C TRP A 25 -12.43 -12.89 -16.70
N PRO A 26 -13.34 -13.77 -17.19
CA PRO A 26 -14.22 -13.47 -18.33
C PRO A 26 -15.12 -12.23 -18.16
N GLU A 27 -15.41 -11.84 -16.92
CA GLU A 27 -16.24 -10.67 -16.59
C GLU A 27 -15.49 -9.33 -16.77
N HIS A 28 -14.26 -9.32 -17.30
CA HIS A 28 -13.43 -8.13 -17.53
C HIS A 28 -13.33 -7.20 -16.31
N ARG A 29 -12.97 -7.75 -15.14
CA ARG A 29 -12.80 -6.97 -13.92
C ARG A 29 -11.55 -6.07 -14.01
N ARG A 30 -11.71 -4.77 -13.73
CA ARG A 30 -10.57 -3.85 -13.57
C ARG A 30 -9.87 -4.12 -12.25
N VAL A 31 -8.59 -4.49 -12.30
CA VAL A 31 -7.78 -4.81 -11.11
C VAL A 31 -6.58 -3.89 -11.03
N GLU A 32 -6.50 -3.12 -9.95
CA GLU A 32 -5.40 -2.21 -9.67
C GLU A 32 -4.56 -2.67 -8.48
N LEU A 33 -3.27 -2.30 -8.50
CA LEU A 33 -2.31 -2.61 -7.45
C LEU A 33 -1.77 -1.31 -6.86
N ILE A 34 -1.99 -1.11 -5.57
CA ILE A 34 -1.49 0.04 -4.80
C ILE A 34 -0.57 -0.46 -3.69
N THR A 35 0.58 0.20 -3.52
CA THR A 35 1.52 -0.08 -2.41
C THR A 35 1.30 0.91 -1.27
N THR A 36 1.46 0.45 -0.02
CA THR A 36 1.35 1.31 1.17
C THR A 36 2.53 2.28 1.32
N ASP A 37 3.64 2.04 0.61
CA ASP A 37 4.84 2.87 0.65
C ASP A 37 4.57 4.31 0.20
N GLY A 38 3.56 4.53 -0.66
CA GLY A 38 3.09 5.86 -1.06
C GLY A 38 2.47 6.69 0.06
N PHE A 39 2.21 6.07 1.22
CA PHE A 39 1.67 6.71 2.42
C PHE A 39 2.75 6.94 3.48
N LEU A 40 4.02 6.65 3.21
CA LEU A 40 5.11 7.07 4.08
C LEU A 40 5.18 8.59 4.15
N HIS A 41 5.50 9.12 5.32
CA HIS A 41 5.84 10.53 5.42
C HIS A 41 7.07 10.85 4.55
N PRO A 42 7.14 12.06 3.96
CA PRO A 42 8.32 12.47 3.21
C PRO A 42 9.59 12.36 4.04
N ASN A 43 10.73 12.08 3.41
CA ASN A 43 12.02 11.93 4.10
C ASN A 43 12.35 13.16 4.98
N GLN A 44 11.94 14.38 4.59
CA GLN A 44 12.10 15.59 5.39
C GLN A 44 11.36 15.48 6.74
N VAL A 45 10.07 15.14 6.72
CA VAL A 45 9.25 14.94 7.92
C VAL A 45 9.79 13.80 8.78
N LEU A 46 10.25 12.70 8.16
CA LEU A 46 10.86 11.59 8.89
C LEU A 46 12.17 12.01 9.59
N LYS A 47 12.97 12.89 8.98
CA LYS A 47 14.19 13.44 9.61
C LYS A 47 13.84 14.37 10.77
N GLU A 48 12.93 15.31 10.57
CA GLU A 48 12.46 16.25 11.60
C GLU A 48 11.90 15.53 12.82
N ARG A 49 11.21 14.39 12.63
CA ARG A 49 10.64 13.57 13.70
C ARG A 49 11.60 12.50 14.26
N GLY A 50 12.82 12.39 13.76
CA GLY A 50 13.78 11.35 14.19
C GLY A 50 13.37 9.92 13.81
N LEU A 51 12.47 9.75 12.83
CA LEU A 51 11.86 8.47 12.44
C LEU A 51 12.59 7.79 11.26
N MET A 52 13.70 8.34 10.76
CA MET A 52 14.43 7.78 9.63
C MET A 52 14.83 6.31 9.83
N LYS A 53 15.27 5.93 11.04
CA LYS A 53 15.63 4.54 11.38
C LYS A 53 14.42 3.63 11.57
N LYS A 54 13.23 4.22 11.68
CA LYS A 54 11.94 3.53 11.84
C LYS A 54 11.12 3.58 10.54
N LYS A 55 11.74 3.91 9.41
CA LYS A 55 11.05 3.86 8.11
C LYS A 55 10.53 2.44 7.86
N GLY A 56 9.23 2.30 7.67
CA GLY A 56 8.54 1.02 7.55
C GLY A 56 7.81 0.57 8.82
N PHE A 57 8.01 1.22 9.97
CA PHE A 57 7.20 1.04 11.18
C PHE A 57 5.93 1.90 11.11
N PRO A 58 4.86 1.57 11.87
CA PRO A 58 3.60 2.30 11.84
C PRO A 58 3.75 3.82 11.99
N GLU A 59 4.65 4.29 12.86
CA GLU A 59 4.88 5.73 13.08
C GLU A 59 5.41 6.49 11.85
N SER A 60 5.97 5.77 10.87
CA SER A 60 6.53 6.37 9.64
C SER A 60 5.50 6.59 8.53
N TYR A 61 4.26 6.10 8.71
CA TYR A 61 3.17 6.23 7.75
C TYR A 61 2.15 7.29 8.18
N ASP A 62 1.60 7.98 7.18
CA ASP A 62 0.38 8.75 7.32
C ASP A 62 -0.84 7.80 7.28
N MET A 63 -1.15 7.23 8.44
CA MET A 63 -2.26 6.29 8.60
C MET A 63 -3.62 6.92 8.34
N HIS A 64 -3.79 8.22 8.64
CA HIS A 64 -5.04 8.93 8.38
C HIS A 64 -5.29 9.03 6.87
N ARG A 65 -4.25 9.38 6.10
CA ARG A 65 -4.33 9.42 4.64
C ARG A 65 -4.59 8.05 4.03
N LEU A 66 -3.96 6.99 4.56
CA LEU A 66 -4.18 5.62 4.09
C LEU A 66 -5.63 5.17 4.32
N VAL A 67 -6.15 5.36 5.54
CA VAL A 67 -7.54 4.98 5.88
C VAL A 67 -8.53 5.78 5.04
N LYS A 68 -8.31 7.09 4.89
CA LYS A 68 -9.14 7.94 4.04
C LYS A 68 -9.15 7.45 2.59
N PHE A 69 -7.99 7.17 2.01
CA PHE A 69 -7.88 6.64 0.65
C PHE A 69 -8.67 5.36 0.43
N VAL A 70 -8.56 4.39 1.36
CA VAL A 70 -9.32 3.13 1.26
C VAL A 70 -10.82 3.36 1.45
N SER A 71 -11.20 4.31 2.30
CA SER A 71 -12.61 4.69 2.51
C SER A 71 -13.20 5.30 1.24
N ASP A 72 -12.52 6.27 0.65
CA ASP A 72 -12.97 6.98 -0.57
C ASP A 72 -13.17 5.99 -1.73
N LEU A 73 -12.20 5.08 -1.92
CA LEU A 73 -12.29 3.98 -2.91
C LEU A 73 -13.49 3.05 -2.67
N LYS A 74 -13.83 2.77 -1.41
CA LYS A 74 -14.97 1.91 -1.06
C LYS A 74 -16.31 2.61 -1.23
N SER A 75 -16.37 3.93 -1.03
CA SER A 75 -17.59 4.72 -1.23
C SER A 75 -17.84 5.08 -2.69
N GLY A 76 -16.88 4.81 -3.60
CA GLY A 76 -17.01 5.12 -5.02
C GLY A 76 -16.81 6.61 -5.33
N VAL A 77 -16.05 7.31 -4.48
CA VAL A 77 -15.66 8.73 -4.64
C VAL A 77 -14.34 8.82 -5.38
#